data_AF-A0AA37V642-F1
#
_entry.id   AF-A0AA37V642-F1
#
_cell.length_a   1.000
_cell.length_b   1.000
_cell.length_c   1.000
_cell.angle_alpha   90.00
_cell.angle_beta   90.00
_cell.angle_gamma   90.00
#
_symmetry.space_group_name_H-M   'P 1'
#
loop_
_entity.id
_entity.type
_entity.pdbx_description
1 polymer ?
#
loop_
_entity_poly.entity_id
_entity_poly.type
_entity_poly.pdbx_seq_one_letter_code
_entity_poly.pdbx_strand_id
1 'polypeptide(L)'
;MNRLTNVLEAPEEEAPLGDYYVLRGAFGWHQLSAETARTIERQLDRRWPPRWLTFRDLVGSRLRVRTSLVHSLFESTAAQRAAERRLERARQAEERTDANPWEDPL
;
A
#
# COMPACT_ATOMS: atom_id res chain seq x y z
N MET A 1 -14.02 41.41 11.93
CA MET A 1 -13.60 41.24 10.53
C MET A 1 -12.46 40.21 10.54
N ASN A 2 -12.79 38.91 10.39
CA ASN A 2 -11.84 37.80 10.54
C ASN A 2 -11.29 37.38 9.17
N ARG A 3 -9.95 37.39 9.02
CA ARG A 3 -9.19 36.93 7.83
C ARG A 3 -8.68 35.49 8.03
N LEU A 4 -9.56 34.51 8.08
CA LEU A 4 -9.19 33.09 8.12
C LEU A 4 -10.14 32.28 7.24
N THR A 5 -10.03 32.43 5.92
CA THR A 5 -10.91 31.71 4.97
C THR A 5 -10.18 30.97 3.85
N ASN A 6 -8.84 30.99 3.77
CA ASN A 6 -8.13 30.34 2.67
C ASN A 6 -6.91 29.51 3.15
N VAL A 7 -7.14 28.50 4.00
CA VAL A 7 -6.15 27.40 4.21
C VAL A 7 -6.87 26.06 4.11
N LEU A 8 -7.71 25.92 3.09
CA LEU A 8 -8.14 24.62 2.59
C LEU A 8 -7.62 24.61 1.15
N GLU A 9 -6.31 24.46 0.99
CA GLU A 9 -5.79 23.98 -0.28
C GLU A 9 -6.56 22.70 -0.56
N ALA A 10 -7.39 22.73 -1.61
CA ALA A 10 -7.97 21.51 -2.14
C ALA A 10 -6.80 20.54 -2.33
N PRO A 11 -6.92 19.27 -1.88
CA PRO A 11 -5.84 18.31 -2.10
C PRO A 11 -5.50 18.38 -3.58
N GLU A 12 -4.27 18.76 -3.88
CA GLU A 12 -3.72 18.76 -5.23
C GLU A 12 -4.13 17.41 -5.82
N GLU A 13 -4.82 17.40 -6.97
CA GLU A 13 -5.29 16.15 -7.57
C GLU A 13 -4.05 15.32 -7.92
N GLU A 14 -3.60 14.51 -6.96
CA GLU A 14 -2.47 13.62 -7.12
C GLU A 14 -2.83 12.72 -8.30
N ALA A 15 -2.04 12.83 -9.37
CA ALA A 15 -2.21 11.98 -10.53
C ALA A 15 -2.31 10.53 -10.04
N PRO A 16 -3.34 9.78 -10.45
CA PRO A 16 -3.53 8.43 -9.95
C PRO A 16 -2.26 7.62 -10.22
N LEU A 17 -1.69 7.02 -9.17
CA LEU A 17 -0.43 6.25 -9.17
C LEU A 17 -0.36 5.08 -10.19
N GLY A 18 -1.39 4.88 -11.01
CA GLY A 18 -1.53 3.76 -11.92
C GLY A 18 -1.63 2.43 -11.18
N ASP A 19 -1.34 1.35 -11.90
CA ASP A 19 -1.14 0.03 -11.31
C ASP A 19 0.32 -0.09 -10.82
N TYR A 20 0.49 -0.66 -9.64
CA TYR A 20 1.79 -0.85 -9.01
C TYR A 20 1.84 -2.20 -8.30
N TYR A 21 3.03 -2.59 -7.86
CA TYR A 21 3.23 -3.81 -7.09
C TYR A 21 3.51 -3.45 -5.63
N VAL A 22 3.14 -4.32 -4.70
CA VAL A 22 3.40 -4.14 -3.27
C VAL A 22 4.34 -5.24 -2.81
N LEU A 23 5.51 -4.86 -2.31
CA LEU A 23 6.38 -5.75 -1.56
C LEU A 23 6.08 -5.57 -0.08
N ARG A 24 5.70 -6.67 0.59
CA ARG A 24 5.42 -6.69 2.04
C ARG A 24 6.36 -7.65 2.75
N GLY A 25 6.78 -7.24 3.94
CA GLY A 25 7.62 -8.05 4.81
C GLY A 25 7.58 -7.58 6.25
N ALA A 26 8.45 -8.16 7.08
CA ALA A 26 8.66 -7.70 8.46
C ALA A 26 9.21 -6.26 8.54
N PHE A 27 9.62 -5.68 7.41
CA PHE A 27 10.12 -4.31 7.26
C PHE A 27 9.03 -3.30 6.85
N GLY A 28 7.76 -3.71 6.81
CA GLY A 28 6.66 -2.88 6.32
C GLY A 28 6.26 -3.23 4.90
N TRP A 29 5.76 -2.23 4.15
CA TRP A 29 5.30 -2.39 2.78
C TRP A 29 5.79 -1.24 1.91
N HIS A 30 6.11 -1.55 0.65
CA HIS A 30 6.60 -0.57 -0.32
C HIS A 30 5.94 -0.81 -1.68
N GLN A 31 5.51 0.27 -2.32
CA GLN A 31 5.00 0.26 -3.69
C GLN A 31 6.17 0.24 -4.67
N LEU A 32 6.07 -0.57 -5.71
CA LEU A 32 7.11 -0.80 -6.70
C LEU A 32 6.54 -0.60 -8.10
N SER A 33 7.42 -0.17 -9.02
CA SER A 33 7.14 -0.31 -10.45
C SER A 33 7.07 -1.78 -10.85
N ALA A 34 6.36 -2.09 -11.94
CA ALA A 34 6.30 -3.43 -12.50
C ALA A 34 7.70 -3.98 -12.87
N GLU A 35 8.59 -3.13 -13.38
CA GLU A 35 9.98 -3.51 -13.70
C GLU A 35 10.75 -3.95 -12.45
N THR A 36 10.63 -3.17 -11.37
CA THR A 36 11.29 -3.48 -10.09
C THR A 36 10.74 -4.77 -9.50
N ALA A 37 9.41 -4.94 -9.50
CA ALA A 37 8.76 -6.15 -9.00
C ALA A 37 9.23 -7.40 -9.74
N ARG A 38 9.19 -7.40 -11.08
CA ARG A 38 9.68 -8.51 -11.90
C ARG A 38 11.16 -8.82 -11.66
N THR A 39 11.96 -7.79 -11.37
CA THR A 39 13.38 -7.99 -11.02
C THR A 39 13.54 -8.68 -9.69
N ILE A 40 12.73 -8.31 -8.69
CA ILE A 40 12.72 -8.96 -7.37
C ILE A 40 12.19 -10.40 -7.48
N GLU A 41 11.10 -10.65 -8.20
CA GLU A 41 10.55 -12.00 -8.45
C GLU A 41 11.64 -12.93 -9.00
N ARG A 42 12.33 -12.49 -10.08
CA ARG A 42 13.45 -13.26 -10.64
C ARG A 42 14.58 -13.52 -9.65
N GLN A 43 14.81 -12.64 -8.68
CA GLN A 43 15.82 -12.85 -7.63
C GLN A 43 15.35 -13.85 -6.57
N LEU A 44 14.06 -13.82 -6.22
CA LEU A 44 13.42 -14.72 -5.27
C LEU A 44 13.31 -16.15 -5.81
N ASP A 45 13.04 -16.31 -7.11
CA ASP A 45 12.87 -17.61 -7.78
C ASP A 45 14.18 -18.35 -8.05
N ARG A 46 15.33 -17.74 -7.76
CA ARG A 46 16.63 -18.39 -7.95
C ARG A 46 16.73 -19.57 -6.99
N ARG A 47 17.36 -20.66 -7.45
CA ARG A 47 17.68 -21.82 -6.59
C ARG A 47 18.30 -21.37 -5.27
N TRP A 48 19.25 -20.42 -5.35
CA TRP A 48 19.86 -19.75 -4.20
C TRP A 48 19.55 -18.24 -4.29
N PRO A 49 18.50 -17.75 -3.62
CA PRO A 49 18.15 -16.33 -3.66
C PRO A 49 19.22 -15.50 -2.94
N PRO A 50 19.46 -14.24 -3.35
CA PRO A 50 20.42 -13.38 -2.68
C PRO A 50 20.01 -13.17 -1.23
N ARG A 51 20.97 -12.98 -0.31
CA ARG A 51 20.65 -12.67 1.10
C ARG A 51 19.99 -11.29 1.27
N TRP A 52 20.30 -10.36 0.37
CA TRP A 52 19.81 -8.99 0.38
C TRP A 52 19.22 -8.63 -0.97
N LEU A 53 18.03 -8.03 -0.95
CA LEU A 53 17.44 -7.35 -2.10
C LEU A 53 17.80 -5.88 -2.01
N THR A 54 18.16 -5.26 -3.13
CA THR A 54 18.37 -3.81 -3.24
C THR A 54 17.59 -3.28 -4.42
N PHE A 55 16.74 -2.28 -4.18
CA PHE A 55 15.82 -1.76 -5.19
C PHE A 55 15.45 -0.31 -4.88
N ARG A 56 14.72 0.34 -5.79
CA ARG A 56 14.05 1.62 -5.54
C ARG A 56 12.55 1.41 -5.50
N ASP A 57 11.88 2.05 -4.56
CA ASP A 57 10.42 2.07 -4.54
C ASP A 57 9.86 3.09 -5.55
N LEU A 58 8.54 3.12 -5.67
CA LEU A 58 7.82 3.97 -6.61
C LEU A 58 8.02 5.47 -6.33
N VAL A 59 8.32 5.84 -5.09
CA VAL A 59 8.59 7.23 -4.68
C VAL A 59 10.09 7.59 -4.78
N GLY A 60 10.94 6.66 -5.21
CA GLY A 60 12.36 6.88 -5.51
C GLY A 60 13.33 6.55 -4.37
N SER A 61 12.84 6.14 -3.22
CA SER A 61 13.66 5.73 -2.06
C SER A 61 14.47 4.50 -2.42
N ARG A 62 15.76 4.47 -2.06
CA ARG A 62 16.61 3.30 -2.24
C ARG A 62 16.55 2.42 -0.99
N LEU A 63 16.12 1.17 -1.15
CA LEU A 63 15.97 0.22 -0.06
C LEU A 63 16.96 -0.93 -0.18
N ARG A 64 17.35 -1.46 0.98
CA ARG A 64 18.11 -2.70 1.10
C ARG A 64 17.50 -3.54 2.22
N VAL A 65 16.89 -4.67 1.86
CA VAL A 65 16.15 -5.52 2.79
C VAL A 65 16.67 -6.96 2.73
N ARG A 66 16.52 -7.69 3.83
CA ARG A 66 16.82 -9.13 3.83
C ARG A 66 15.73 -9.88 3.08
N THR A 67 16.15 -10.79 2.21
CA THR A 67 15.23 -11.66 1.46
C THR A 67 14.37 -12.51 2.38
N SER A 68 14.94 -12.98 3.49
CA SER A 68 14.23 -13.79 4.49
C SER A 68 13.10 -13.05 5.23
N LEU A 69 13.01 -11.72 5.07
CA LEU A 69 11.95 -10.91 5.70
C LEU A 69 10.82 -10.57 4.72
N VAL A 70 10.92 -10.99 3.45
CA VAL A 70 9.85 -10.82 2.47
C VAL A 70 8.77 -11.84 2.75
N HIS A 71 7.53 -11.38 2.88
CA HIS A 71 6.35 -12.24 3.07
C HIS A 71 5.57 -12.41 1.77
N SER A 72 5.44 -11.34 0.98
CA SER A 72 4.69 -11.38 -0.27
C SER A 72 5.11 -10.27 -1.23
N LEU A 73 4.94 -10.53 -2.52
CA LEU A 73 5.01 -9.56 -3.60
C LEU A 73 3.76 -9.78 -4.47
N PHE A 74 2.94 -8.75 -4.66
CA PHE A 74 1.69 -8.87 -5.42
C PHE A 74 1.38 -7.58 -6.19
N GLU A 75 0.60 -7.71 -7.25
CA GLU A 75 0.09 -6.57 -8.03
C GLU A 75 -1.10 -5.92 -7.31
N SER A 76 -1.13 -4.60 -7.34
CA SER A 76 -2.18 -3.73 -6.80
C SER A 76 -2.70 -2.81 -7.91
N THR A 77 -3.73 -3.29 -8.59
CA THR A 77 -4.42 -2.56 -9.64
C THR A 77 -5.43 -1.55 -9.09
N ALA A 78 -5.83 -0.58 -9.91
CA ALA A 78 -6.93 0.32 -9.57
C ALA A 78 -8.24 -0.44 -9.26
N ALA A 79 -8.52 -1.52 -10.00
CA ALA A 79 -9.71 -2.33 -9.83
C ALA A 79 -9.70 -3.10 -8.48
N GLN A 80 -8.57 -3.71 -8.11
CA GLN A 80 -8.41 -4.38 -6.82
C GLN A 80 -8.62 -3.40 -5.66
N ARG A 81 -7.97 -2.23 -5.71
CA ARG A 81 -8.14 -1.21 -4.67
C ARG A 81 -9.57 -0.67 -4.59
N ALA A 82 -10.28 -0.56 -5.71
CA ALA A 82 -11.69 -0.18 -5.71
C ALA A 82 -12.56 -1.26 -5.04
N ALA A 83 -12.29 -2.53 -5.31
CA ALA A 83 -12.97 -3.67 -4.70
C ALA A 83 -12.68 -3.76 -3.19
N GLU A 84 -11.42 -3.61 -2.77
CA GLU A 84 -11.01 -3.57 -1.35
C GLU A 84 -11.71 -2.45 -0.58
N ARG A 85 -11.73 -1.22 -1.14
CA ARG A 85 -12.47 -0.10 -0.53
C ARG A 85 -13.97 -0.35 -0.44
N ARG A 86 -14.54 -1.13 -1.36
CA ARG A 86 -15.96 -1.52 -1.29
C ARG A 86 -16.18 -2.55 -0.19
N LEU A 87 -15.32 -3.55 -0.10
CA LEU A 87 -15.37 -4.57 0.95
C LEU A 87 -15.23 -3.95 2.33
N GLU A 88 -14.25 -3.06 2.51
CA GLU A 88 -14.02 -2.36 3.78
C GLU A 88 -15.23 -1.51 4.19
N ARG A 89 -15.85 -0.79 3.25
CA ARG A 89 -17.08 -0.03 3.53
C ARG A 89 -18.25 -0.94 3.91
N ALA A 90 -18.37 -2.11 3.27
CA ALA A 90 -19.41 -3.07 3.62
C ALA A 90 -19.18 -3.63 5.03
N ARG A 91 -17.94 -4.02 5.35
CA ARG A 91 -17.54 -4.50 6.67
C ARG A 91 -17.79 -3.45 7.76
N GLN A 92 -17.39 -2.20 7.55
CA GLN A 92 -17.66 -1.12 8.50
C GLN A 92 -19.16 -0.85 8.69
N ALA A 93 -19.98 -1.06 7.65
CA ALA A 93 -21.42 -0.94 7.77
C ALA A 93 -22.04 -2.11 8.57
N GLU A 94 -21.54 -3.33 8.39
CA GLU A 94 -21.90 -4.49 9.21
C GLU A 94 -21.52 -4.26 10.68
N GLU A 95 -20.27 -3.86 10.95
CA GLU A 95 -19.78 -3.56 12.31
C GLU A 95 -20.58 -2.44 12.99
N ARG A 96 -21.00 -1.40 12.25
CA ARG A 96 -21.88 -0.34 12.77
C ARG A 96 -23.31 -0.81 13.04
N THR A 97 -23.80 -1.80 12.31
CA THR A 97 -25.14 -2.35 12.51
C THR A 97 -25.16 -3.25 13.74
N ASP A 98 -24.05 -3.95 14.01
CA ASP A 98 -23.85 -4.79 15.19
C ASP A 98 -23.45 -3.98 16.44
N ALA A 99 -23.01 -2.73 16.28
CA ALA A 99 -22.70 -1.84 17.39
C ALA A 99 -23.96 -1.56 18.22
N ASN A 100 -23.97 -2.02 19.47
CA ASN A 100 -25.08 -1.77 20.39
C ASN A 100 -25.22 -0.27 20.66
N PRO A 101 -26.45 0.29 20.73
CA PRO A 101 -26.68 1.72 20.94
C PRO A 101 -26.10 2.34 22.23
N TRP A 102 -25.53 1.53 23.11
CA TRP A 102 -25.05 1.93 24.44
C TRP A 102 -23.52 1.77 24.60
N GLU A 103 -22.81 1.32 23.56
CA GLU A 103 -21.35 1.30 23.54
C GLU A 103 -20.86 2.63 22.98
N ASP A 104 -20.36 3.51 23.85
CA ASP A 104 -19.72 4.76 23.43
C ASP A 104 -18.44 4.44 22.64
N PRO A 105 -18.19 5.10 21.50
CA PRO A 105 -16.95 4.93 20.76
C PRO A 105 -15.78 5.50 21.59
N LEU A 106 -14.84 4.61 21.96
CA LEU A 106 -13.56 4.96 22.59
C LEU A 106 -12.61 5.71 21.64
#